data_AF-A0A2K8PJJ0-F1
#
_entry.id   AF-A0A2K8PJJ0-F1
#
_cell.length_a   1.000
_cell.length_b   1.000
_cell.length_c   1.000
_cell.angle_alpha   90.00
_cell.angle_beta   90.00
_cell.angle_gamma   90.00
#
_symmetry.space_group_name_H-M   'P 1'
#
loop_
_entity.id
_entity.type
_entity.pdbx_description
1 polymer ?
#
loop_
_entity_poly.entity_id
_entity_poly.type
_entity_poly.pdbx_seq_one_letter_code
_entity_poly.pdbx_strand_id
1 'polypeptide(L)' 'MAEAWATWRAEVAFAERLVAEAPDLGVTGDDGGEPTELREVLVHMIEEYARHNGHADLLRERIDGRVGQ' A
#
# COMPACT_ATOMS: atom_id res chain seq x y z
N MET A 1 -1.47 -19.12 -7.72
CA MET A 1 -1.67 -17.82 -8.41
C MET A 1 -3.08 -17.28 -8.24
N ALA A 2 -4.14 -18.00 -8.64
CA ALA A 2 -5.52 -17.49 -8.51
C ALA A 2 -5.93 -17.17 -7.06
N GLU A 3 -5.54 -18.03 -6.10
CA GLU A 3 -5.77 -17.82 -4.67
C GLU A 3 -5.07 -16.56 -4.14
N ALA A 4 -3.77 -16.41 -4.38
CA ALA A 4 -3.01 -15.21 -3.98
C ALA A 4 -3.63 -13.90 -4.52
N TRP A 5 -4.08 -13.92 -5.78
CA TRP A 5 -4.79 -12.78 -6.37
C TRP A 5 -6.16 -12.51 -5.73
N ALA A 6 -6.88 -13.56 -5.31
CA ALA A 6 -8.15 -13.42 -4.63
C ALA A 6 -7.96 -12.85 -3.21
N THR A 7 -6.97 -13.35 -2.47
CA THR A 7 -6.57 -12.81 -1.17
C THR A 7 -6.19 -11.34 -1.28
N TRP A 8 -5.30 -10.99 -2.23
CA TRP A 8 -4.89 -9.60 -2.43
C TRP A 8 -6.09 -8.66 -2.69
N ARG A 9 -7.03 -9.05 -3.56
CA ARG A 9 -8.25 -8.25 -3.82
C ARG A 9 -9.13 -8.12 -2.57
N ALA A 10 -9.23 -9.17 -1.76
CA ALA A 10 -10.03 -9.14 -0.53
C ALA A 10 -9.43 -8.15 0.48
N GLU A 11 -8.11 -8.14 0.65
CA GLU A 11 -7.40 -7.19 1.52
C GLU A 11 -7.54 -5.75 1.03
N VAL A 12 -7.41 -5.50 -0.28
CA VAL A 12 -7.65 -4.17 -0.86
C VAL A 12 -9.07 -3.69 -0.58
N ALA A 13 -10.07 -4.53 -0.86
CA ALA A 13 -11.47 -4.18 -0.62
C ALA A 13 -11.78 -3.95 0.88
N PHE A 14 -11.09 -4.66 1.77
CA PHE A 14 -11.17 -4.42 3.21
C PHE A 14 -10.59 -3.05 3.58
N ALA A 15 -9.38 -2.74 3.12
CA ALA A 15 -8.73 -1.45 3.40
C ALA A 15 -9.53 -0.27 2.84
N GLU A 16 -10.08 -0.40 1.63
CA GLU A 16 -10.94 0.62 1.03
C GLU A 16 -12.20 0.90 1.87
N ARG A 17 -12.89 -0.15 2.34
CA ARG A 17 -14.05 0.02 3.23
C ARG A 17 -13.66 0.65 4.56
N LEU A 18 -12.56 0.19 5.16
CA LEU A 18 -12.05 0.74 6.43
C LEU A 18 -11.83 2.25 6.32
N VAL A 19 -11.17 2.71 5.25
CA VAL A 19 -10.90 4.13 5.03
C VAL A 19 -12.18 4.91 4.75
N ALA A 20 -13.11 4.35 3.96
CA ALA A 20 -14.37 5.00 3.62
C ALA A 20 -15.32 5.16 4.83
N GLU A 21 -15.26 4.22 5.78
CA GLU A 21 -16.13 4.19 6.96
C GLU A 21 -15.51 4.93 8.17
N ALA A 22 -14.22 5.29 8.11
CA ALA A 22 -13.55 6.05 9.17
C ALA A 22 -14.14 7.47 9.31
N PRO A 23 -14.43 7.94 10.55
CA PRO A 23 -14.88 9.32 10.79
C PRO A 23 -13.94 10.39 10.19
N ASP A 24 -12.64 10.18 10.34
CA ASP A 24 -11.57 10.97 9.75
C ASP A 24 -10.25 10.17 9.79
N LEU A 25 -9.16 10.75 9.27
CA LEU A 25 -7.85 10.08 9.20
C LEU A 25 -7.03 10.13 10.50
N GLY A 26 -7.55 10.77 11.55
CA GLY A 26 -6.98 10.81 12.90
C GLY A 26 -7.44 9.66 13.80
N VAL A 27 -8.26 8.73 13.29
CA VAL A 27 -8.59 7.50 14.02
C VAL A 27 -7.32 6.71 14.29
N THR A 28 -7.12 6.31 15.54
CA THR A 28 -5.98 5.50 15.97
C THR A 28 -6.33 4.02 15.98
N GLY A 29 -5.40 3.21 15.48
CA GLY A 29 -5.34 1.77 15.72
C GLY A 29 -4.29 1.45 16.79
N ASP A 30 -4.48 0.34 17.48
CA ASP A 30 -3.52 -0.22 18.44
C ASP A 30 -3.29 -1.70 18.07
N ASP A 31 -2.04 -2.03 17.76
CA ASP A 31 -1.58 -3.39 17.43
C ASP A 31 -0.66 -3.97 18.52
N GLY A 32 -0.66 -3.39 19.72
CA GLY A 32 0.25 -3.70 20.82
C GLY A 32 1.51 -2.83 20.86
N GLY A 33 1.62 -1.85 19.95
CA GLY A 33 2.64 -0.82 19.89
C GLY A 33 2.17 0.57 20.35
N GLU A 34 2.83 1.61 19.84
CA GLU A 34 2.35 2.99 19.97
C GLU A 34 1.10 3.17 19.11
N PRO A 35 0.04 3.85 19.62
CA PRO A 35 -1.14 4.15 18.82
C PRO A 35 -0.77 4.86 17.52
N THR A 36 -1.20 4.30 16.39
CA THR A 36 -0.87 4.83 15.07
C THR A 36 -2.12 5.37 14.41
N GLU A 37 -2.05 6.59 13.87
CA GLU A 37 -3.20 7.20 13.19
C GLU A 37 -3.35 6.68 11.76
N LEU A 38 -4.59 6.54 11.28
CA LEU A 38 -4.89 6.06 9.94
C LEU A 38 -4.13 6.83 8.85
N ARG A 39 -3.96 8.14 9.00
CA ARG A 39 -3.15 8.95 8.07
C ARG A 39 -1.71 8.46 7.95
N GLU A 40 -1.11 7.99 9.04
CA GLU A 40 0.30 7.62 9.10
C GLU A 40 0.49 6.28 8.39
N VAL A 41 -0.44 5.35 8.61
CA VAL A 41 -0.53 4.09 7.88
C VAL A 41 -0.66 4.36 6.37
N LEU A 42 -1.56 5.24 5.95
CA LEU A 42 -1.77 5.52 4.52
C LEU A 42 -0.55 6.17 3.86
N VAL A 43 0.08 7.15 4.51
CA VAL A 43 1.31 7.77 4.00
C VAL A 43 2.43 6.75 3.89
N HIS A 44 2.60 5.90 4.90
CA HIS A 44 3.58 4.82 4.87
C HIS A 44 3.35 3.85 3.71
N MET A 45 2.09 3.45 3.48
CA MET A 45 1.76 2.56 2.36
C MET A 45 2.07 3.20 1.00
N ILE A 46 1.80 4.50 0.82
CA ILE A 46 2.14 5.22 -0.41
C ILE A 46 3.66 5.25 -0.63
N GLU A 47 4.44 5.55 0.41
CA GLU A 47 5.90 5.56 0.35
C GLU A 47 6.45 4.17 -0.02
N GLU A 48 5.94 3.12 0.62
CA GLU A 48 6.36 1.75 0.37
C GLU A 48 6.07 1.33 -1.08
N TYR A 49 4.86 1.65 -1.59
CA TYR A 49 4.50 1.39 -2.98
C TYR A 49 5.39 2.15 -3.96
N ALA A 50 5.70 3.43 -3.68
CA ALA A 50 6.61 4.21 -4.51
C ALA A 50 8.01 3.58 -4.56
N ARG A 51 8.54 3.11 -3.41
CA ARG A 51 9.83 2.43 -3.32
C ARG A 51 9.85 1.14 -4.14
N HIS A 52 8.82 0.31 -4.02
CA HIS A 52 8.71 -0.91 -4.80
C HIS A 52 8.56 -0.65 -6.30
N ASN A 53 7.77 0.35 -6.68
CA ASN A 53 7.62 0.75 -8.09
C ASN A 53 8.96 1.23 -8.66
N GLY A 54 9.75 1.99 -7.89
CA GLY A 54 11.10 2.37 -8.29
C GLY A 54 12.01 1.16 -8.52
N HIS A 55 11.96 0.16 -7.63
CA HIS A 55 12.73 -1.08 -7.83
C HIS A 55 12.27 -1.87 -9.08
N ALA A 56 10.96 -1.99 -9.29
CA ALA A 56 10.40 -2.65 -10.46
C ALA A 56 10.75 -1.90 -11.76
N ASP A 57 10.79 -0.58 -11.71
CA ASP A 57 11.20 0.25 -12.83
C ASP A 57 12.66 -0.01 -13.22
N LEU A 58 13.59 -0.01 -12.26
CA LEU A 58 15.00 -0.35 -12.53
C LEU A 58 15.16 -1.73 -13.19
N LEU A 59 14.34 -2.71 -12.81
CA LEU A 59 14.33 -4.03 -13.45
C LEU A 59 13.77 -3.97 -14.87
N ARG A 60 12.68 -3.23 -15.08
CA ARG A 60 12.08 -2.99 -16.40
C ARG A 60 13.08 -2.32 -17.34
N GLU A 61 13.75 -1.25 -16.91
CA GLU A 61 14.75 -0.50 -17.69
C GLU A 61 15.89 -1.40 -18.18
N ARG A 62 16.29 -2.37 -17.36
CA ARG A 62 17.33 -3.35 -17.72
C ARG A 62 16.88 -4.35 -18.77
N ILE A 63 15.57 -4.64 -18.84
CA ILE A 63 15.00 -5.59 -19.80
C ILE A 63 14.71 -4.90 -21.13
N ASP A 64 14.16 -3.68 -21.11
CA ASP A 64 13.67 -3.00 -22.31
C ASP A 64 14.62 -1.91 -22.86
N GLY A 65 15.66 -1.53 -22.11
CA GLY A 65 16.66 -0.54 -22.50
C GLY A 65 16.18 0.91 -22.49
N ARG A 66 14.98 1.20 -21.94
CA ARG A 66 14.41 2.56 -21.86
C ARG A 66 14.49 3.07 -20.44
N VAL A 67 15.04 4.28 -20.26
CA VAL A 67 15.21 4.95 -18.95
C VAL A 67 14.09 5.96 -18.72
N GLY A 68 13.48 5.93 -17.53
CA GLY A 68 12.52 6.93 -17.04
C GLY A 68 11.15 6.94 -17.73
N GLN A 69 10.08 6.97 -16.91
CA GLN A 69 8.69 7.26 -17.30
C GLN A 69 8.10 8.26 -16.31
#